data_AF-A0A6H0HC38-F1
#
_entry.id   AF-A0A6H0HC38-F1
#
_cell.length_a   1.000
_cell.length_b   1.000
_cell.length_c   1.000
_cell.angle_alpha   90.00
_cell.angle_beta   90.00
_cell.angle_gamma   90.00
#
_symmetry.space_group_name_H-M   'P 1'
#
loop_
_entity.id
_entity.type
_entity.pdbx_description
1 polymer ?
#
loop_
_entity_poly.entity_id
_entity_poly.type
_entity_poly.pdbx_seq_one_letter_code
_entity_poly.pdbx_strand_id
1 'polypeptide(L)' 'MYIGKNHLNNNFIFLRCIPNAMYGMAITLSHQGKYEKALEKFQEVLEERERILGDDHRDTVETKRTIVEITAKLLCNS' A
#
# COMPACT_ATOMS: atom_id res chain seq x y z
N MET A 1 11.87 -21.93 -5.88
CA MET A 1 13.04 -21.51 -5.08
C MET A 1 12.60 -20.36 -4.16
N TYR A 2 11.86 -20.68 -3.08
CA TYR A 2 11.49 -19.70 -2.06
C TYR A 2 12.65 -19.61 -1.07
N ILE A 3 13.62 -18.75 -1.37
CA ILE A 3 14.75 -18.50 -0.46
C ILE A 3 14.25 -17.67 0.72
N GLY A 4 13.94 -18.40 1.78
CA GLY A 4 14.24 -18.09 3.17
C GLY A 4 14.09 -16.64 3.64
N LYS A 5 12.99 -16.38 4.36
CA LYS A 5 13.02 -15.47 5.51
C LYS A 5 12.28 -16.12 6.68
N ASN A 6 13.04 -16.93 7.41
CA ASN A 6 12.71 -17.36 8.77
C ASN A 6 12.42 -16.13 9.63
N HIS A 7 11.17 -15.91 9.99
CA HIS A 7 10.84 -14.95 11.03
C HIS A 7 9.77 -15.52 11.97
N LEU A 8 10.20 -16.46 12.81
CA LEU A 8 9.62 -16.62 14.13
C LEU A 8 10.15 -15.49 15.03
N ASN A 9 9.77 -14.25 14.71
CA ASN A 9 10.02 -13.07 15.52
C ASN A 9 8.77 -12.19 15.47
N ASN A 10 8.27 -11.75 16.62
CA ASN A 10 7.07 -10.91 16.75
C ASN A 10 7.09 -9.64 15.85
N ASN A 11 8.25 -9.24 15.33
CA ASN A 11 8.42 -8.18 14.33
C ASN A 11 7.86 -8.50 12.94
N PHE A 12 7.73 -9.76 12.53
CA PHE A 12 7.29 -10.13 11.17
C PHE A 12 5.78 -10.07 10.99
N ILE A 13 5.02 -10.39 12.04
CA ILE A 13 3.58 -10.17 12.08
C ILE A 13 3.30 -8.66 12.03
N PHE A 14 4.05 -7.87 12.81
CA PHE A 14 3.89 -6.41 12.84
C PHE A 14 4.18 -5.77 11.47
N LEU A 15 5.30 -6.15 10.84
CA LEU A 15 5.67 -5.69 9.49
C LEU A 15 4.60 -6.03 8.43
N ARG A 16 3.94 -7.18 8.53
CA ARG A 16 2.91 -7.57 7.56
C ARG A 16 1.57 -6.82 7.76
N CYS A 17 1.25 -6.41 8.99
CA CYS A 17 -0.02 -5.75 9.30
C CYS A 17 0.01 -4.23 9.07
N ILE A 18 1.16 -3.58 9.24
CA ILE A 18 1.31 -2.11 9.08
C ILE A 18 0.84 -1.62 7.70
N PRO A 19 1.25 -2.22 6.56
CA PRO A 19 0.84 -1.74 5.24
C PRO A 19 -0.67 -1.83 5.04
N ASN A 20 -1.33 -2.81 5.67
CA ASN A 20 -2.79 -2.95 5.57
C ASN A 20 -3.54 -1.88 6.36
N ALA A 21 -3.04 -1.51 7.55
CA ALA A 21 -3.61 -0.41 8.34
C ALA A 21 -3.43 0.94 7.61
N MET A 22 -2.24 1.19 7.07
CA MET A 22 -1.94 2.39 6.28
C MET A 22 -2.78 2.45 5.01
N TYR A 23 -3.03 1.32 4.35
CA TYR A 23 -3.94 1.23 3.20
C TYR A 23 -5.35 1.72 3.56
N GLY A 24 -5.89 1.29 4.71
CA GLY A 24 -7.19 1.75 5.19
C GLY A 24 -7.25 3.26 5.47
N MET A 25 -6.17 3.83 6.03
CA MET A 25 -6.05 5.28 6.21
C MET A 25 -6.04 6.03 4.87
N ALA A 26 -5.31 5.52 3.89
CA ALA A 26 -5.20 6.12 2.57
C ALA A 26 -6.55 6.09 1.82
N ILE A 27 -7.33 5.01 1.94
CA ILE A 27 -8.71 4.94 1.43
C ILE A 27 -9.59 6.01 2.08
N THR A 28 -9.48 6.19 3.41
CA THR A 28 -10.25 7.20 4.14
C THR A 28 -9.92 8.61 3.67
N LEU A 29 -8.64 8.91 3.42
CA LEU A 29 -8.20 10.19 2.85
C LEU A 29 -8.75 10.41 1.44
N SER A 30 -8.77 9.37 0.60
CA SER A 30 -9.35 9.42 -0.74
C SER A 30 -10.84 9.75 -0.71
N HIS A 31 -11.60 9.13 0.21
CA HIS A 31 -13.02 9.43 0.39
C HIS A 31 -13.29 10.84 0.93
N GLN A 32 -12.33 11.45 1.63
CA GLN A 32 -12.40 12.85 2.05
C GLN A 32 -12.02 13.85 0.94
N GLY A 33 -11.75 13.38 -0.29
CA GLY A 33 -11.30 14.22 -1.40
C GLY A 33 -9.85 14.69 -1.30
N LYS A 34 -9.11 14.23 -0.29
CA LYS A 34 -7.70 14.60 -0.07
C LYS A 34 -6.78 13.71 -0.91
N TYR A 35 -6.92 13.77 -2.23
CA TYR A 35 -6.27 12.84 -3.16
C TYR A 35 -4.75 12.90 -3.12
N GLU A 36 -4.15 14.07 -2.92
CA GLU A 36 -2.69 14.24 -2.78
C GLU A 36 -2.14 13.47 -1.57
N LYS A 37 -2.75 13.70 -0.39
CA LYS A 37 -2.37 12.99 0.86
C LYS A 37 -2.67 11.50 0.80
N ALA A 38 -3.73 11.12 0.11
CA ALA A 38 -4.04 9.71 -0.13
C ALA A 38 -2.95 9.06 -0.98
N LEU A 39 -2.52 9.71 -2.06
CA LEU A 39 -1.49 9.23 -2.98
C LEU A 39 -0.15 9.02 -2.26
N GLU A 40 0.30 9.98 -1.46
CA GLU A 40 1.51 9.85 -0.63
C GLU A 40 1.45 8.60 0.26
N LYS A 41 0.30 8.35 0.92
CA LYS A 41 0.15 7.16 1.76
C LYS A 41 0.05 5.85 0.98
N PHE A 42 -0.54 5.85 -0.21
CA PHE A 42 -0.51 4.65 -1.05
C PHE A 42 0.89 4.33 -1.56
N GLN A 43 1.75 5.33 -1.81
CA GLN A 43 3.15 5.12 -2.18
C GLN A 43 3.95 4.47 -1.04
N GLU A 44 3.80 4.97 0.20
CA GLU A 44 4.43 4.33 1.37
C GLU A 44 3.95 2.87 1.56
N VAL A 45 2.66 2.61 1.35
CA VAL A 45 2.11 1.24 1.40
C VAL A 45 2.70 0.36 0.30
N LEU A 46 2.91 0.91 -0.90
CA LEU A 46 3.46 0.18 -2.03
C LEU A 46 4.89 -0.26 -1.75
N GLU A 47 5.75 0.67 -1.31
CA GLU A 47 7.16 0.37 -0.99
C GLU A 47 7.27 -0.75 0.05
N GLU A 48 6.46 -0.71 1.10
CA GLU A 48 6.48 -1.75 2.13
C GLU A 48 5.90 -3.09 1.63
N ARG A 49 4.84 -3.07 0.81
CA ARG A 49 4.29 -4.30 0.22
C ARG A 49 5.27 -4.92 -0.77
N GLU A 50 5.95 -4.14 -1.59
CA GLU A 50 7.03 -4.63 -2.48
C GLU A 50 8.18 -5.23 -1.68
N ARG A 51 8.61 -4.57 -0.59
CA ARG A 51 9.71 -5.04 0.26
C ARG A 51 9.39 -6.33 1.03
N ILE A 52 8.14 -6.50 1.49
CA ILE A 52 7.72 -7.61 2.35
C ILE A 52 7.14 -8.77 1.55
N LEU A 53 6.28 -8.47 0.57
CA LEU A 53 5.48 -9.45 -0.16
C LEU A 53 6.01 -9.70 -1.57
N GLY A 54 6.72 -8.74 -2.16
CA GLY A 54 7.20 -8.77 -3.53
C GLY A 54 6.23 -8.13 -4.52
N ASP A 55 6.70 -7.97 -5.76
CA ASP A 55 6.00 -7.24 -6.82
C ASP A 55 4.72 -7.94 -7.32
N ASP A 56 4.80 -9.25 -7.48
CA ASP A 56 3.72 -10.10 -8.01
C ASP A 56 2.64 -10.41 -6.97
N HIS A 57 2.83 -10.00 -5.71
CA HIS A 57 1.86 -10.30 -4.67
C HIS A 57 0.56 -9.53 -4.91
N ARG A 58 -0.58 -10.20 -4.73
CA ARG A 58 -1.91 -9.63 -4.95
C ARG A 58 -2.10 -8.27 -4.27
N ASP A 59 -1.68 -8.14 -3.01
CA ASP A 59 -1.81 -6.89 -2.25
C ASP A 59 -0.96 -5.75 -2.83
N THR A 60 0.19 -6.06 -3.41
CA THR A 60 1.07 -5.09 -4.08
C THR A 60 0.43 -4.58 -5.36
N VAL A 61 -0.04 -5.51 -6.19
CA VAL A 61 -0.76 -5.21 -7.44
C VAL A 61 -2.02 -4.37 -7.18
N GLU A 62 -2.76 -4.71 -6.13
CA GLU A 62 -3.95 -3.97 -5.71
C GLU A 62 -3.60 -2.54 -5.28
N THR A 63 -2.50 -2.33 -4.55
CA THR A 63 -2.03 -0.98 -4.23
C THR A 63 -1.70 -0.18 -5.50
N LYS A 64 -0.99 -0.77 -6.45
CA LYS A 64 -0.65 -0.12 -7.72
C LYS A 64 -1.91 0.30 -8.49
N ARG A 65 -2.93 -0.56 -8.53
CA ARG A 65 -4.23 -0.26 -9.15
C ARG A 65 -4.89 0.94 -8.48
N THR A 66 -4.96 0.94 -7.14
CA THR A 66 -5.58 2.03 -6.37
C THR A 66 -4.84 3.36 -6.54
N ILE A 67 -3.51 3.34 -6.66
CA ILE A 67 -2.70 4.53 -6.98
C ILE A 67 -3.16 5.15 -8.29
N VAL A 68 -3.28 4.36 -9.36
CA VAL A 68 -3.73 4.84 -10.67
C VAL A 68 -5.12 5.46 -10.59
N GLU A 69 -6.05 4.83 -9.85
CA GLU A 69 -7.41 5.36 -9.66
C GLU A 69 -7.41 6.72 -8.95
N ILE A 70 -6.56 6.89 -7.94
CA ILE A 70 -6.47 8.15 -7.20
C ILE A 70 -5.79 9.24 -8.01
N THR A 71 -4.75 8.91 -8.76
CA THR A 71 -4.12 9.83 -9.68
C THR A 71 -5.12 10.31 -10.74
N ALA A 72 -5.94 9.41 -11.30
CA ALA A 72 -7.00 9.80 -12.22
C ALA A 72 -8.02 10.75 -11.58
N LYS A 73 -8.45 10.47 -10.34
CA LYS A 73 -9.35 11.36 -9.59
C LYS A 73 -8.74 12.72 -9.27
N LEU A 74 -7.44 12.76 -8.96
CA LEU A 74 -6.71 14.01 -8.72
C LEU A 74 -6.68 14.86 -9.99
N LEU A 75 -6.39 14.25 -11.14
CA LEU A 75 -6.34 14.93 -12.43
C LEU A 75 -7.73 15.41 -12.91
N CYS A 76 -8.79 14.65 -12.65
CA CYS A 76 -10.16 15.01 -13.05
C CYS A 76 -10.85 16.04 -12.14
N ASN A 77 -10.34 16.27 -10.92
CA ASN A 77 -10.89 17.25 -9.97
C ASN A 77 -10.11 18.58 -9.94
N SER A 78 -9.14 18.75 -10.83
CA SER A 78 -8.35 19.97 -11.03
C SER A 78 -9.00 20.93 -12.02
#